data_AF-K8GI38-F1
#
_entry.id   AF-K8GI38-F1
#
_cell.length_a   1.000
_cell.length_b   1.000
_cell.length_c   1.000
_cell.angle_alpha   90.00
_cell.angle_beta   90.00
_cell.angle_gamma   90.00
#
_symmetry.space_group_name_H-M   'P 1'
#
loop_
_entity.id
_entity.type
_entity.pdbx_description
1 polymer ?
#
loop_
_entity_poly.entity_id
_entity_poly.type
_entity_poly.pdbx_seq_one_letter_code
_entity_poly.pdbx_strand_id
1 'polypeptide(L)'
;MLSRKIHRVAIVRGTHGNELAGIYLVKKFQRYPDLVSRHSFETMPLLANPQAFALQRRYVEQDLNRCFLPTELQTPRATSYKALRAKEIYQTLVTNLYQRSRLLRERHRPVPD
;
A
#
# COMPACT_ATOMS: atom_id res chain seq x y z
N MET A 1 2.71 32.23 1.07
CA MET A 1 2.68 30.87 1.66
C MET A 1 2.44 29.87 0.53
N LEU A 2 3.43 29.06 0.15
CA LEU A 2 3.26 28.09 -0.96
C LEU A 2 2.29 26.99 -0.54
N SER A 3 1.08 26.99 -1.13
CA SER A 3 0.12 25.89 -0.97
C SER A 3 0.71 24.63 -1.61
N ARG A 4 1.03 23.63 -0.78
CA ARG A 4 1.49 22.32 -1.27
C ARG A 4 0.31 21.54 -1.81
N LYS A 5 0.05 21.70 -3.11
CA LYS A 5 -0.96 20.92 -3.84
C LYS A 5 -0.56 19.44 -3.84
N ILE A 6 -1.48 18.57 -3.45
CA ILE A 6 -1.33 17.12 -3.54
C ILE A 6 -1.78 16.71 -4.93
N HIS A 7 -0.92 16.01 -5.68
CA HIS A 7 -1.24 15.56 -7.03
C HIS A 7 -1.77 14.13 -7.06
N ARG A 8 -1.34 13.30 -6.11
CA ARG A 8 -1.71 11.88 -6.05
C ARG A 8 -1.90 11.41 -4.61
N VAL A 9 -2.88 10.54 -4.40
CA VAL A 9 -3.18 9.87 -3.13
C VAL A 9 -3.29 8.37 -3.39
N ALA A 10 -2.59 7.57 -2.59
CA ALA A 10 -2.72 6.12 -2.66
C ALA A 10 -3.65 5.61 -1.55
N ILE A 11 -4.55 4.69 -1.89
CA ILE A 11 -5.36 3.93 -0.94
C ILE A 11 -4.77 2.53 -0.88
N VAL A 12 -3.93 2.28 0.14
CA VAL A 12 -3.26 0.99 0.32
C VAL A 12 -4.02 0.18 1.38
N ARG A 13 -4.54 -0.99 1.01
CA ARG A 13 -5.23 -1.90 1.94
C ARG A 13 -4.78 -3.34 1.74
N GLY A 14 -5.20 -4.23 2.64
CA GLY A 14 -4.83 -5.63 2.58
C GLY A 14 -3.36 -5.85 2.90
N THR A 15 -2.81 -5.08 3.85
CA THR A 15 -1.49 -5.36 4.39
C THR A 15 -1.50 -6.68 5.15
N HIS A 16 -2.62 -6.95 5.83
CA HIS A 16 -2.97 -8.27 6.33
C HIS A 16 -3.98 -8.95 5.40
N GLY A 17 -3.71 -10.19 5.03
CA GLY A 17 -4.52 -10.94 4.05
C GLY A 17 -5.87 -11.41 4.57
N ASN A 18 -6.05 -11.46 5.89
CA ASN A 18 -7.31 -11.81 6.54
C ASN A 18 -8.23 -10.60 6.82
N GLU A 19 -7.79 -9.37 6.52
CA GLU A 19 -8.61 -8.15 6.67
C GLU A 19 -9.45 -7.90 5.40
N LEU A 20 -10.42 -8.78 5.17
CA LEU A 20 -11.19 -8.88 3.93
C LEU A 20 -11.87 -7.58 3.52
N ALA A 21 -12.41 -6.81 4.48
CA ALA A 21 -13.12 -5.56 4.18
C ALA A 21 -12.24 -4.57 3.40
N GLY A 22 -10.98 -4.37 3.84
CA GLY A 22 -10.05 -3.47 3.15
C GLY A 22 -9.66 -3.98 1.76
N ILE A 23 -9.50 -5.30 1.62
CA ILE A 23 -9.16 -5.96 0.35
C ILE A 23 -10.28 -5.78 -0.67
N TYR A 24 -11.52 -6.08 -0.28
CA TYR A 24 -12.67 -5.92 -1.15
C TYR A 24 -12.94 -4.45 -1.49
N LEU A 25 -12.64 -3.52 -0.58
CA LEU A 25 -12.73 -2.10 -0.88
C LEU A 25 -11.74 -1.68 -1.98
N VAL A 26 -10.49 -2.14 -1.93
CA VAL A 26 -9.51 -1.90 -3.00
C VAL A 26 -9.98 -2.51 -4.32
N LYS A 27 -10.44 -3.76 -4.32
CA LYS A 27 -10.98 -4.41 -5.53
C LYS A 27 -12.17 -3.64 -6.11
N LYS A 28 -13.06 -3.13 -5.25
CA LYS A 28 -14.19 -2.29 -5.66
C LYS A 28 -13.72 -1.00 -6.31
N PHE A 29 -12.75 -0.31 -5.73
CA PHE A 29 -12.20 0.92 -6.30
C PHE A 29 -11.43 0.69 -7.60
N GLN A 30 -10.74 -0.44 -7.74
CA GLN A 30 -10.10 -0.82 -9.00
C GLN A 30 -11.12 -1.11 -10.11
N ARG A 31 -12.25 -1.73 -9.76
CA ARG A 31 -13.34 -2.00 -10.71
C ARG A 31 -14.18 -0.76 -11.04
N TYR A 32 -14.33 0.14 -10.08
CA TYR A 32 -15.15 1.34 -10.18
C TYR A 32 -14.34 2.58 -9.72
N PRO A 33 -13.40 3.06 -10.54
CA PRO A 33 -12.48 4.14 -10.16
C PRO A 33 -13.18 5.47 -9.86
N ASP A 34 -14.34 5.72 -10.48
CA ASP A 34 -15.13 6.94 -10.28
C ASP A 34 -15.55 7.14 -8.81
N LEU A 35 -15.69 6.06 -8.04
CA LEU A 35 -16.04 6.12 -6.61
C LEU A 35 -14.96 6.83 -5.77
N VAL A 36 -13.73 6.89 -6.26
CA VAL A 36 -12.60 7.51 -5.56
C VAL A 36 -11.90 8.58 -6.40
N SER A 37 -12.44 8.91 -7.58
CA SER A 37 -11.94 9.97 -8.43
C SER A 37 -12.17 11.34 -7.78
N ARG A 38 -11.19 12.23 -7.90
CA ARG A 38 -11.24 13.60 -7.38
C ARG A 38 -10.68 14.55 -8.42
N HIS A 39 -11.31 15.71 -8.59
CA HIS A 39 -10.86 16.71 -9.57
C HIS A 39 -9.50 17.32 -9.23
N SER A 40 -9.10 17.29 -7.95
CA SER A 40 -7.88 17.94 -7.47
C SER A 40 -6.65 17.03 -7.42
N PHE A 41 -6.83 15.71 -7.43
CA PHE A 41 -5.74 14.73 -7.36
C PHE A 41 -6.16 13.37 -7.90
N GLU A 42 -5.16 12.60 -8.34
CA GLU A 42 -5.33 11.21 -8.75
C GLU A 42 -5.41 10.27 -7.54
N THR A 43 -6.35 9.34 -7.54
CA THR A 43 -6.44 8.30 -6.51
C THR A 43 -5.97 6.95 -7.05
N MET A 44 -5.07 6.29 -6.33
CA MET A 44 -4.49 5.00 -6.70
C MET A 44 -4.80 3.92 -5.65
N PRO A 45 -5.82 3.07 -5.86
CA PRO A 45 -6.10 1.92 -4.99
C PRO A 45 -5.09 0.79 -5.22
N LEU A 46 -4.46 0.31 -4.14
CA LEU A 46 -3.40 -0.70 -4.18
C LEU A 46 -3.62 -1.80 -3.13
N LEU A 47 -3.53 -3.06 -3.56
CA LEU A 47 -3.53 -4.22 -2.68
C LEU A 47 -2.10 -4.50 -2.19
N ALA A 48 -1.86 -4.37 -0.89
CA ALA A 48 -0.53 -4.44 -0.30
C ALA A 48 0.05 -5.87 -0.30
N ASN A 49 -0.69 -6.87 0.19
CA ASN A 49 -0.17 -8.22 0.38
C ASN A 49 -1.04 -9.29 -0.31
N PRO A 50 -0.94 -9.42 -1.65
CA PRO A 50 -1.74 -10.37 -2.41
C PRO A 50 -1.46 -11.84 -2.03
N GLN A 51 -0.23 -12.19 -1.64
CA GLN A 51 0.07 -13.56 -1.19
C GLN A 51 -0.58 -13.89 0.15
N ALA A 52 -0.53 -12.99 1.14
CA ALA A 52 -1.22 -13.23 2.40
C ALA A 52 -2.74 -13.34 2.20
N PHE A 53 -3.31 -12.55 1.27
CA PHE A 53 -4.72 -12.67 0.90
C PHE A 53 -5.04 -14.04 0.27
N ALA A 54 -4.21 -14.51 -0.66
CA ALA A 54 -4.39 -15.83 -1.28
C ALA A 54 -4.36 -16.97 -0.25
N LEU A 55 -3.58 -16.82 0.82
CA LEU A 55 -3.51 -17.76 1.93
C LEU A 55 -4.54 -17.50 3.05
N GLN A 56 -5.34 -16.43 2.94
CA GLN A 56 -6.26 -15.96 3.99
C GLN A 56 -5.60 -15.78 5.37
N ARG A 57 -4.34 -15.37 5.41
CA ARG A 57 -3.55 -15.20 6.64
C ARG A 57 -3.24 -13.74 6.90
N ARG A 58 -2.93 -13.41 8.16
CA ARG A 58 -2.45 -12.07 8.53
C ARG A 58 -1.18 -11.71 7.77
N TYR A 59 -0.24 -12.63 7.66
CA TYR A 59 0.96 -12.50 6.81
C TYR A 59 1.49 -13.89 6.43
N VAL A 60 2.36 -13.97 5.43
CA VAL A 60 3.01 -15.23 5.02
C VAL A 60 4.09 -15.66 6.03
N GLU A 61 4.93 -14.72 6.45
CA GLU A 61 6.11 -14.98 7.31
C GLU A 61 6.27 -13.97 8.47
N GLN A 62 5.98 -12.68 8.26
CA GLN A 62 6.19 -11.55 9.18
C GLN A 62 5.28 -10.39 8.78
N ASP A 63 5.04 -9.43 9.66
CA ASP A 63 4.24 -8.26 9.35
C ASP A 63 4.88 -7.35 8.27
N LEU A 64 4.21 -7.20 7.11
CA LEU A 64 4.63 -6.31 6.02
C LEU A 64 4.68 -4.84 6.47
N ASN A 65 3.90 -4.42 7.48
CA ASN A 65 3.98 -3.08 8.05
C ASN A 65 5.30 -2.79 8.77
N ARG A 66 6.19 -3.76 8.93
CA ARG A 66 7.52 -3.54 9.51
C ARG A 66 8.63 -3.37 8.46
N CYS A 67 8.36 -3.65 7.18
CA CYS A 67 9.37 -3.71 6.12
C CYS A 67 9.57 -2.40 5.33
N PHE A 68 9.15 -1.25 5.87
CA PHE A 68 9.20 0.06 5.19
C PHE A 68 10.25 1.01 5.80
N LEU A 69 11.23 0.47 6.52
CA LEU A 69 12.33 1.29 7.02
C LEU A 69 13.19 1.76 5.83
N PRO A 70 13.64 3.03 5.81
CA PRO A 70 14.44 3.56 4.70
C PRO A 70 15.67 2.72 4.36
N THR A 71 16.33 2.17 5.38
CA THR A 71 17.49 1.28 5.25
C THR A 71 17.17 -0.02 4.52
N GLU A 72 16.01 -0.63 4.79
CA GLU A 72 15.56 -1.86 4.14
C GLU A 72 15.14 -1.62 2.68
N LEU A 73 14.52 -0.46 2.41
CA LEU A 73 14.11 -0.05 1.06
C LEU A 73 15.30 0.25 0.15
N GLN A 74 16.41 0.74 0.70
CA GLN A 74 17.65 1.05 -0.04
C GLN A 74 18.61 -0.13 -0.16
N THR A 75 18.42 -1.20 0.62
CA THR A 75 19.28 -2.40 0.57
C THR A 75 19.19 -3.04 -0.83
N PRO A 76 20.25 -3.26 -1.61
CA PRO A 76 20.12 -3.76 -2.98
C PRO A 76 19.55 -5.18 -3.08
N ARG A 77 19.92 -6.07 -2.17
CA ARG A 77 19.53 -7.50 -2.17
C ARG A 77 18.45 -7.77 -1.13
N ALA A 78 17.20 -7.50 -1.47
CA ALA A 78 16.08 -8.06 -0.71
C ALA A 78 15.89 -9.51 -1.15
N THR A 79 15.90 -10.45 -0.21
CA THR A 79 15.73 -11.89 -0.48
C THR A 79 14.39 -12.42 0.00
N SER A 80 13.79 -11.78 1.01
CA SER A 80 12.46 -12.17 1.50
C SER A 80 11.35 -11.59 0.64
N TYR A 81 10.24 -12.32 0.51
CA TYR A 81 9.05 -11.87 -0.21
C TYR A 81 8.60 -10.48 0.22
N LYS A 82 8.63 -10.19 1.53
CA LYS A 82 8.12 -8.91 2.07
C LYS A 82 9.05 -7.75 1.84
N ALA A 83 10.37 -7.97 1.88
CA ALA A 83 11.31 -6.91 1.53
C ALA A 83 11.21 -6.57 0.04
N LEU A 84 11.01 -7.56 -0.83
CA LEU A 84 10.71 -7.34 -2.25
C LEU A 84 9.39 -6.60 -2.40
N ARG A 85 8.32 -7.06 -1.74
CA ARG A 85 6.99 -6.45 -1.83
C ARG A 85 6.95 -5.01 -1.30
N ALA A 86 7.62 -4.72 -0.19
CA ALA A 86 7.70 -3.38 0.37
C ALA A 86 8.42 -2.42 -0.59
N LYS A 87 9.50 -2.89 -1.24
CA LYS A 87 10.19 -2.14 -2.29
C LYS A 87 9.33 -1.92 -3.52
N GLU A 88 8.62 -2.94 -4.00
CA GLU A 88 7.68 -2.79 -5.12
C GLU A 88 6.61 -1.74 -4.81
N ILE A 89 6.03 -1.78 -3.61
CA ILE A 89 5.04 -0.79 -3.15
C ILE A 89 5.70 0.59 -3.10
N TYR A 90 6.88 0.71 -2.48
CA TYR A 90 7.61 1.97 -2.40
C TYR A 90 7.92 2.53 -3.78
N GLN A 91 8.46 1.74 -4.70
CA GLN A 91 8.72 2.14 -6.08
C GLN A 91 7.43 2.48 -6.83
N THR A 92 6.34 1.73 -6.66
CA THR A 92 5.06 2.08 -7.29
C THR A 92 4.56 3.44 -6.79
N LEU A 93 4.76 3.72 -5.50
CA LEU A 93 4.39 4.99 -4.89
C LEU A 93 5.38 6.11 -5.18
N VAL A 94 6.65 5.80 -5.48
CA VAL A 94 7.79 6.73 -5.64
C VAL A 94 8.20 7.00 -7.08
N THR A 95 8.29 5.99 -7.93
CA THR A 95 8.59 6.11 -9.37
C THR A 95 7.49 6.89 -10.10
N ASN A 96 6.29 6.93 -9.54
CA ASN A 96 5.22 7.80 -9.98
C ASN A 96 5.32 9.25 -9.42
N LEU A 97 6.41 9.61 -8.71
CA LEU A 97 6.63 10.91 -8.02
C LEU A 97 7.59 11.87 -8.71
N TYR A 98 7.65 11.88 -10.03
CA TYR A 98 7.97 13.17 -10.66
C TYR A 98 6.89 14.23 -10.36
N GLN A 99 5.77 13.85 -9.73
CA GLN A 99 4.86 14.75 -8.99
C GLN A 99 4.57 14.25 -7.56
N ARG A 100 5.04 15.02 -6.56
CA ARG A 100 4.95 14.80 -5.10
C ARG A 100 3.62 14.19 -4.60
N SER A 101 3.68 13.03 -3.93
CA SER A 101 2.56 12.37 -3.22
C SER A 101 2.84 12.26 -1.72
N ARG A 102 1.77 12.18 -0.92
CA ARG A 102 1.81 12.03 0.55
C ARG A 102 1.28 10.62 0.89
N LEU A 103 2.11 9.81 1.54
CA LEU A 103 1.71 8.48 2.03
C LEU A 103 0.82 8.64 3.27
N LEU A 104 -0.46 8.24 3.16
CA LEU A 104 -1.34 8.05 4.32
C LEU A 104 -1.24 6.60 4.77
N ARG A 105 -0.69 6.37 5.97
CA ARG A 105 -0.51 5.05 6.58
C ARG A 105 -1.64 4.81 7.57
N GLU A 106 -2.32 3.69 7.48
CA GLU A 106 -3.36 3.33 8.46
C GLU A 106 -2.82 2.60 9.68
N ARG A 107 -3.43 2.89 10.84
CA ARG A 107 -3.35 2.06 12.05
C ARG A 107 -4.49 1.02 12.01
N HIS A 108 -4.17 -0.25 12.19
CA HIS A 108 -5.18 -1.30 12.39
C HIS A 108 -5.28 -1.69 13.87
N ARG A 109 -6.46 -2.16 14.28
CA ARG A 109 -6.63 -2.85 15.57
C ARG A 109 -5.93 -4.22 15.51
N PRO A 110 -5.39 -4.74 16.62
CA PRO A 110 -4.86 -6.10 16.66
C PRO A 110 -5.98 -7.09 16.33
N VAL A 111 -5.72 -7.98 15.36
CA VAL A 111 -6.56 -9.15 15.09
C VAL A 111 -5.75 -10.35 15.59
N PRO A 112 -6.25 -11.12 16.57
CA PRO A 112 -5.57 -12.32 17.04
C PRO A 112 -5.43 -13.36 15.92
N ASP A 113 -4.41 -14.20 16.04
CA ASP A 113 -4.06 -15.24 15.08
C ASP A 113 -5.13 -16.34 14.96
#